data_AF-A0A1G8K3V1-F1
#
_entry.id   AF-A0A1G8K3V1-F1
#
_cell.length_a   1.000
_cell.length_b   1.000
_cell.length_c   1.000
_cell.angle_alpha   90.00
_cell.angle_beta   90.00
_cell.angle_gamma   90.00
#
_symmetry.space_group_name_H-M   'P 1'
#
loop_
_entity.id
_entity.type
_entity.pdbx_description
1 polymer ?
#
loop_
_entity_poly.entity_id
_entity_poly.type
_entity_poly.pdbx_seq_one_letter_code
_entity_poly.pdbx_strand_id
1 'polypeptide(L)'
;MTAAKTSKFGPKVSVLLVAPGVVAAILFGAALTWRGPDRDPGLLPEMAAAPVTLSTGGQLYVQKYEVSVAEWNICHDRGACTLRLRVRPDQDARTIPATGLSYVDVLEYLNWINHTTGAAFRLPSAYEWTEMAASVLPEEPDPIFTDPSLTWASAYLTEGLAPRALKPRGSFSTSPEGIADLDGSVWEWTQECFEGASSGTDTSRCPAFFVGGEHVAAMFYLTRDPARGGCAVGSPPALLGMRLVSDEAIGRR
;
A
#
# COMPACT_ATOMS: atom_id res chain seq x y z
N MET A 1 23.70 -83.37 -41.80
CA MET A 1 22.41 -82.64 -41.73
C MET A 1 21.82 -82.89 -40.35
N THR A 2 21.38 -81.97 -39.50
CA THR A 2 21.47 -80.51 -39.33
C THR A 2 21.03 -80.30 -37.87
N ALA A 3 21.59 -79.29 -37.19
CA ALA A 3 21.40 -79.02 -35.76
C ALA A 3 19.97 -78.60 -35.37
N ALA A 4 19.64 -78.66 -34.06
CA ALA A 4 19.15 -77.50 -33.30
C ALA A 4 19.13 -77.77 -31.78
N LYS A 5 19.91 -76.97 -31.04
CA LYS A 5 19.79 -76.76 -29.59
C LYS A 5 18.73 -75.67 -29.35
N THR A 6 17.75 -75.93 -28.48
CA THR A 6 16.83 -74.88 -27.98
C THR A 6 17.28 -74.42 -26.60
N SER A 7 17.74 -73.17 -26.55
CA SER A 7 18.15 -72.44 -25.34
C SER A 7 16.94 -71.80 -24.66
N LYS A 8 16.86 -71.90 -23.33
CA LYS A 8 15.94 -71.16 -22.47
C LYS A 8 16.43 -69.73 -22.31
N PHE A 9 15.58 -68.73 -22.56
CA PHE A 9 15.84 -67.33 -22.21
C PHE A 9 14.70 -66.82 -21.33
N GLY A 10 14.99 -66.59 -20.04
CA GLY A 10 14.15 -65.77 -19.15
C GLY A 10 14.65 -64.33 -19.18
N PRO A 11 13.77 -63.30 -19.15
CA PRO A 11 14.21 -61.92 -19.19
C PRO A 11 14.71 -61.50 -17.81
N LYS A 12 16.03 -61.33 -17.68
CA LYS A 12 16.61 -60.54 -16.59
C LYS A 12 16.47 -59.07 -16.96
N VAL A 13 15.40 -58.43 -16.50
CA VAL A 13 15.27 -56.97 -16.57
C VAL A 13 16.33 -56.39 -15.65
N SER A 14 17.37 -55.79 -16.26
CA SER A 14 18.48 -55.16 -15.56
C SER A 14 17.97 -53.91 -14.82
N VAL A 15 17.95 -53.97 -13.49
CA VAL A 15 17.57 -52.88 -12.57
C VAL A 15 18.49 -51.66 -12.71
N LEU A 16 19.63 -51.78 -13.39
CA LEU A 16 20.63 -50.70 -13.52
C LEU A 16 20.23 -49.54 -14.46
N LEU A 17 19.23 -49.69 -15.32
CA LEU A 17 18.83 -48.66 -16.30
C LEU A 17 17.61 -47.82 -15.88
N VAL A 18 16.93 -48.20 -14.80
CA VAL A 18 15.75 -47.46 -14.30
C VAL A 18 16.16 -46.25 -13.46
N ALA A 19 17.27 -46.34 -12.73
CA ALA A 19 17.75 -45.30 -11.83
C ALA A 19 18.05 -43.94 -12.51
N PRO A 20 18.79 -43.87 -13.65
CA PRO A 20 19.08 -42.57 -14.27
C PRO A 20 17.84 -41.90 -14.89
N GLY A 21 16.89 -42.68 -15.41
CA GLY A 21 15.64 -42.15 -15.98
C GLY A 21 14.70 -41.53 -14.93
N VAL A 22 14.63 -42.16 -13.74
CA VAL A 22 13.84 -41.64 -12.61
C VAL A 22 14.48 -40.39 -12.02
N VAL A 23 15.82 -40.35 -11.88
CA VAL A 23 16.53 -39.14 -11.41
C VAL A 23 16.38 -37.98 -12.38
N ALA A 24 16.48 -38.23 -13.70
CA ALA A 24 16.25 -37.20 -14.71
C ALA A 24 14.81 -36.66 -14.67
N ALA A 25 13.80 -37.52 -14.49
CA ALA A 25 12.41 -37.11 -14.38
C ALA A 25 12.12 -36.30 -13.08
N ILE A 26 12.76 -36.66 -11.96
CA ILE A 26 12.65 -35.92 -10.70
C ILE A 26 13.30 -34.54 -10.81
N LEU A 27 14.49 -34.45 -11.43
CA LEU A 27 15.17 -33.16 -11.64
C LEU A 27 14.41 -32.26 -12.62
N PHE A 28 13.81 -32.83 -13.66
CA PHE A 28 12.97 -32.07 -14.61
C PHE A 28 11.63 -31.63 -13.98
N GLY A 29 11.01 -32.50 -13.17
CA GLY A 29 9.80 -32.18 -12.42
C GLY A 29 10.04 -31.06 -11.39
N ALA A 30 11.17 -31.13 -10.66
CA ALA A 30 11.60 -30.08 -9.74
C ALA A 30 11.83 -28.75 -10.49
N ALA A 31 12.53 -28.76 -11.64
CA ALA A 31 12.78 -27.56 -12.43
C ALA A 31 11.50 -26.90 -13.00
N LEU A 32 10.46 -27.68 -13.31
CA LEU A 32 9.15 -27.16 -13.75
C LEU A 32 8.34 -26.55 -12.59
N THR A 33 8.50 -27.07 -11.38
CA THR A 33 7.88 -26.51 -10.16
C THR A 33 8.69 -25.37 -9.53
N TRP A 34 9.93 -25.15 -9.99
CA TRP A 34 10.83 -24.13 -9.44
C TRP A 34 10.77 -22.80 -10.20
N ARG A 35 9.64 -22.50 -10.84
CA ARG A 35 9.32 -21.10 -11.14
C ARG A 35 9.02 -20.45 -9.80
N GLY A 36 9.94 -19.62 -9.32
CA GLY A 36 9.65 -18.71 -8.21
C GLY A 36 8.38 -17.91 -8.50
N PRO A 37 7.74 -17.30 -7.49
CA PRO A 37 6.54 -16.49 -7.72
C PRO A 37 6.79 -15.56 -8.90
N ASP A 38 5.92 -15.59 -9.91
CA ASP A 38 6.00 -14.75 -11.10
C ASP A 38 5.81 -13.30 -10.64
N ARG A 39 6.90 -12.69 -10.17
CA ARG A 39 6.91 -11.29 -9.73
C ARG A 39 6.80 -10.42 -10.96
N ASP A 40 6.01 -9.36 -10.86
CA ASP A 40 5.73 -8.41 -11.93
C ASP A 40 6.27 -7.02 -11.56
N PRO A 41 7.56 -6.72 -11.82
CA PRO A 41 8.15 -5.41 -11.52
C PRO A 41 7.49 -4.26 -12.29
N GLY A 42 6.74 -4.54 -13.36
CA GLY A 42 6.00 -3.52 -14.11
C GLY A 42 4.85 -2.90 -13.32
N LEU A 43 4.48 -3.50 -12.18
CA LEU A 43 3.48 -2.97 -11.25
C LEU A 43 4.09 -2.14 -10.12
N LEU A 44 5.42 -1.99 -10.06
CA LEU A 44 6.03 -1.06 -9.10
C LEU A 44 5.55 0.37 -9.41
N PRO A 45 5.10 1.12 -8.40
CA PRO A 45 4.62 2.47 -8.61
C PRO A 45 5.80 3.42 -8.88
N GLU A 46 5.48 4.61 -9.38
CA GLU A 46 6.46 5.70 -9.44
C GLU A 46 6.81 6.16 -8.02
N MET A 47 8.09 6.10 -7.67
CA MET A 47 8.61 6.56 -6.38
C MET A 47 9.07 8.02 -6.46
N ALA A 48 9.09 8.69 -5.32
CA ALA A 48 9.67 10.02 -5.18
C ALA A 48 11.15 10.02 -5.62
N ALA A 49 11.64 11.18 -6.05
CA ALA A 49 12.98 11.32 -6.62
C ALA A 49 14.09 11.07 -5.59
N ALA A 50 13.84 11.43 -4.32
CA ALA A 50 14.72 11.19 -3.19
C ALA A 50 13.95 10.56 -2.01
N PRO A 51 14.61 9.83 -1.11
CA PRO A 51 14.00 9.42 0.15
C PRO A 51 13.83 10.61 1.10
N VAL A 52 12.84 10.53 1.98
CA VAL A 52 12.67 11.47 3.10
C VAL A 52 13.62 11.06 4.22
N THR A 53 14.47 11.99 4.66
CA THR A 53 15.31 11.79 5.85
C THR A 53 14.52 12.20 7.09
N LEU A 54 14.07 11.21 7.85
CA LEU A 54 13.33 11.42 9.09
C LEU A 54 14.22 12.05 10.16
N SER A 55 13.65 12.79 11.11
CA SER A 55 14.43 13.34 12.24
C SER A 55 15.06 12.27 13.15
N THR A 56 14.62 11.01 13.07
CA THR A 56 15.29 9.85 13.68
C THR A 56 16.58 9.41 12.96
N GLY A 57 16.86 9.97 11.77
CA GLY A 57 17.95 9.58 10.88
C GLY A 57 17.61 8.43 9.91
N GLY A 58 16.39 7.88 9.98
CA GLY A 58 15.90 6.88 9.04
C GLY A 58 15.64 7.46 7.65
N GLN A 59 15.71 6.61 6.62
CA GLN A 59 15.34 6.97 5.25
C GLN A 59 14.03 6.30 4.88
N LEU A 60 13.07 7.09 4.41
CA LEU A 60 11.76 6.61 3.98
C LEU A 60 11.61 6.79 2.47
N TYR A 61 11.36 5.70 1.75
CA TYR A 61 11.10 5.73 0.31
C TYR A 61 9.60 5.81 0.07
N VAL A 62 9.16 6.90 -0.54
CA VAL A 62 7.74 7.24 -0.63
C VAL A 62 7.25 7.15 -2.08
N GLN A 63 6.07 6.58 -2.29
CA GLN A 63 5.40 6.63 -3.59
C GLN A 63 5.09 8.09 -3.96
N LYS A 64 5.42 8.48 -5.19
CA LYS A 64 5.32 9.88 -5.63
C LYS A 64 3.90 10.45 -5.59
N TYR A 65 2.93 9.65 -6.01
CA TYR A 65 1.50 10.00 -6.02
C TYR A 65 0.72 9.00 -5.16
N GLU A 66 -0.50 9.35 -4.74
CA GLU A 66 -1.42 8.38 -4.18
C GLU A 66 -1.68 7.25 -5.20
N VAL A 67 -2.04 6.07 -4.67
CA VAL A 67 -2.50 4.95 -5.51
C VAL A 67 -3.67 5.44 -6.37
N SER A 68 -3.59 5.23 -7.67
CA SER A 68 -4.63 5.62 -8.64
C SER A 68 -5.73 4.57 -8.75
N VAL A 69 -6.89 4.95 -9.30
CA VAL A 69 -7.99 4.03 -9.59
C VAL A 69 -7.56 2.93 -10.56
N ALA A 70 -6.70 3.21 -11.52
CA ALA A 70 -6.18 2.21 -12.45
C ALA A 70 -5.27 1.19 -11.74
N GLU A 71 -4.33 1.65 -10.91
CA GLU A 71 -3.45 0.77 -10.11
C GLU A 71 -4.29 -0.11 -9.17
N TRP A 72 -5.25 0.47 -8.47
CA TRP A 72 -6.20 -0.25 -7.62
C TRP A 72 -6.99 -1.31 -8.39
N ASN A 73 -7.56 -0.95 -9.54
CA ASN A 73 -8.43 -1.86 -10.28
C ASN A 73 -7.67 -3.04 -10.89
N ILE A 74 -6.34 -2.99 -11.05
CA ILE A 74 -5.54 -4.18 -11.38
C ILE A 74 -5.60 -5.20 -10.24
N CYS A 75 -5.50 -4.77 -8.98
CA CYS A 75 -5.68 -5.64 -7.81
C CYS A 75 -7.05 -6.32 -7.82
N HIS A 76 -8.10 -5.56 -8.13
CA HIS A 76 -9.46 -6.07 -8.23
C HIS A 76 -9.63 -7.03 -9.40
N ASP A 77 -9.12 -6.69 -10.59
CA ASP A 77 -9.21 -7.52 -11.79
C ASP A 77 -8.44 -8.84 -11.64
N ARG A 78 -7.40 -8.87 -10.79
CA ARG A 78 -6.68 -10.10 -10.37
C ARG A 78 -7.34 -10.84 -9.19
N GLY A 79 -8.50 -10.37 -8.71
CA GLY A 79 -9.29 -11.02 -7.66
C GLY A 79 -8.74 -10.87 -6.25
N ALA A 80 -7.76 -9.99 -6.02
CA ALA A 80 -7.15 -9.80 -4.70
C ALA A 80 -7.81 -8.68 -3.89
N CYS A 81 -8.36 -7.65 -4.56
CA CYS A 81 -9.12 -6.58 -3.92
C CYS A 81 -10.63 -6.75 -4.19
N THR A 82 -11.44 -6.68 -3.14
CA THR A 82 -12.90 -6.85 -3.19
C THR A 82 -13.58 -5.66 -3.87
N LEU A 83 -13.12 -4.45 -3.56
CA LEU A 83 -13.72 -3.20 -4.04
C LEU A 83 -13.28 -2.88 -5.47
N ARG A 84 -14.25 -2.66 -6.37
CA ARG A 84 -14.00 -2.04 -7.68
C ARG A 84 -14.26 -0.55 -7.63
N LEU A 85 -13.27 0.25 -8.01
CA LEU A 85 -13.40 1.70 -8.07
C LEU A 85 -13.89 2.16 -9.45
N ARG A 86 -14.62 3.26 -9.47
CA ARG A 86 -15.17 3.88 -10.68
C ARG A 86 -14.73 5.34 -10.74
N VAL A 87 -14.44 5.81 -11.94
CA VAL A 87 -14.26 7.23 -12.25
C VAL A 87 -15.44 7.76 -13.03
N ARG A 88 -15.61 9.09 -13.06
CA ARG A 88 -16.61 9.72 -13.92
C ARG A 88 -16.20 9.54 -15.41
N PRO A 89 -17.16 9.59 -16.36
CA PRO A 89 -16.85 9.39 -17.78
C PRO A 89 -15.82 10.37 -18.37
N ASP A 90 -15.67 11.56 -17.79
CA ASP A 90 -14.75 12.62 -18.19
C ASP A 90 -13.37 12.53 -17.50
N GLN A 91 -13.14 11.51 -16.68
CA GLN A 91 -11.92 11.34 -15.89
C GLN A 91 -11.09 10.13 -16.35
N ASP A 92 -9.75 10.25 -16.26
CA ASP A 92 -8.83 9.14 -16.54
C ASP A 92 -8.49 8.39 -15.23
N ALA A 93 -8.82 7.10 -15.18
CA ALA A 93 -8.54 6.24 -14.02
C ALA A 93 -7.05 6.17 -13.65
N ARG A 94 -6.13 6.44 -14.59
CA ARG A 94 -4.68 6.43 -14.35
C ARG A 94 -4.20 7.65 -13.57
N THR A 95 -4.98 8.73 -13.57
CA THR A 95 -4.59 9.98 -12.91
C THR A 95 -5.44 10.27 -11.69
N ILE A 96 -6.65 9.73 -11.59
CA ILE A 96 -7.49 9.91 -10.42
C ILE A 96 -7.02 9.03 -9.25
N PRO A 97 -6.76 9.60 -8.06
CA PRO A 97 -6.50 8.84 -6.85
C PRO A 97 -7.63 7.87 -6.49
N ALA A 98 -7.26 6.68 -6.03
CA ALA A 98 -8.14 5.70 -5.43
C ALA A 98 -8.64 6.22 -4.09
N THR A 99 -9.93 6.57 -4.03
CA THR A 99 -10.56 7.11 -2.84
C THR A 99 -11.83 6.35 -2.48
N GLY A 100 -12.34 6.58 -1.26
CA GLY A 100 -13.44 5.79 -0.71
C GLY A 100 -12.98 4.44 -0.17
N LEU A 101 -11.72 4.37 0.28
CA LEU A 101 -11.10 3.17 0.80
C LEU A 101 -11.24 3.11 2.31
N SER A 102 -11.64 1.95 2.83
CA SER A 102 -11.51 1.65 4.26
C SER A 102 -10.10 1.12 4.54
N TYR A 103 -9.70 1.10 5.80
CA TYR A 103 -8.42 0.53 6.21
C TYR A 103 -8.31 -0.95 5.79
N VAL A 104 -9.41 -1.70 5.88
CA VAL A 104 -9.45 -3.11 5.47
C VAL A 104 -9.19 -3.26 3.96
N ASP A 105 -9.77 -2.38 3.14
CA ASP A 105 -9.54 -2.40 1.69
C ASP A 105 -8.05 -2.13 1.40
N VAL A 106 -7.45 -1.16 2.09
CA VAL A 106 -6.04 -0.80 1.94
C VAL A 106 -5.12 -1.98 2.26
N LEU A 107 -5.45 -2.79 3.27
CA LEU A 107 -4.71 -4.01 3.59
C LEU A 107 -4.78 -5.08 2.48
N GLU A 108 -5.92 -5.20 1.79
CA GLU A 108 -6.03 -6.10 0.62
C GLU A 108 -5.02 -5.69 -0.47
N TYR A 109 -4.96 -4.39 -0.77
CA TYR A 109 -4.04 -3.85 -1.76
C TYR A 109 -2.56 -4.02 -1.36
N LEU A 110 -2.23 -3.77 -0.08
CA LEU A 110 -0.87 -3.96 0.44
C LEU A 110 -0.40 -5.40 0.34
N ASN A 111 -1.26 -6.36 0.72
CA ASN A 111 -0.95 -7.78 0.59
C ASN A 111 -0.69 -8.13 -0.87
N TRP A 112 -1.59 -7.70 -1.77
CA TRP A 112 -1.48 -7.96 -3.19
C TRP A 112 -0.22 -7.38 -3.83
N ILE A 113 0.08 -6.09 -3.60
CA ILE A 113 1.21 -5.42 -4.26
C ILE A 113 2.54 -6.00 -3.80
N ASN A 114 2.68 -6.32 -2.51
CA ASN A 114 3.90 -6.94 -1.96
C ASN A 114 4.09 -8.37 -2.48
N HIS A 115 3.03 -9.17 -2.49
CA HIS A 115 3.09 -10.51 -3.06
C HIS A 115 3.49 -10.48 -4.55
N THR A 116 2.88 -9.58 -5.31
CA THR A 116 3.02 -9.52 -6.78
C THR A 116 4.34 -8.91 -7.22
N THR A 117 4.86 -7.91 -6.52
CA THR A 117 6.12 -7.24 -6.90
C THR A 117 7.33 -7.83 -6.16
N GLY A 118 7.11 -8.44 -5.00
CA GLY A 118 8.16 -8.85 -4.07
C GLY A 118 8.81 -7.67 -3.33
N ALA A 119 8.22 -6.48 -3.38
CA ALA A 119 8.61 -5.34 -2.56
C ALA A 119 8.08 -5.46 -1.11
N ALA A 120 8.53 -4.57 -0.23
CA ALA A 120 8.13 -4.50 1.16
C ALA A 120 7.43 -3.15 1.47
N PHE A 121 6.34 -2.89 0.75
CA PHE A 121 5.52 -1.70 1.00
C PHE A 121 4.68 -1.83 2.27
N ARG A 122 4.48 -0.69 2.92
CA ARG A 122 3.57 -0.50 4.06
C ARG A 122 2.89 0.86 3.96
N LEU A 123 1.96 1.14 4.87
CA LEU A 123 1.52 2.51 5.13
C LEU A 123 2.57 3.25 5.96
N PRO A 124 2.68 4.58 5.83
CA PRO A 124 3.47 5.37 6.77
C PRO A 124 2.88 5.26 8.18
N SER A 125 3.70 5.48 9.21
CA SER A 125 3.19 5.85 10.55
C SER A 125 2.64 7.28 10.52
N ALA A 126 1.88 7.71 11.54
CA ALA A 126 1.41 9.09 11.57
C ALA A 126 2.58 10.08 11.67
N TYR A 127 3.61 9.74 12.45
CA TYR A 127 4.86 10.50 12.52
C TYR A 127 5.56 10.62 11.17
N GLU A 128 5.75 9.51 10.44
CA GLU A 128 6.36 9.55 9.11
C GLU A 128 5.55 10.37 8.11
N TRP A 129 4.23 10.27 8.18
CA TRP A 129 3.33 11.05 7.34
C TRP A 129 3.51 12.55 7.57
N THR A 130 3.54 12.97 8.85
CA THR A 130 3.78 14.37 9.22
C THR A 130 5.15 14.86 8.73
N GLU A 131 6.21 14.09 8.93
CA GLU A 131 7.56 14.48 8.51
C GLU A 131 7.66 14.65 6.98
N MET A 132 7.06 13.76 6.19
CA MET A 132 7.11 13.86 4.72
C MET A 132 6.24 15.00 4.17
N ALA A 133 5.20 15.41 4.90
CA ALA A 133 4.28 16.47 4.49
C ALA A 133 4.69 17.88 4.98
N ALA A 134 5.58 17.97 5.96
CA ALA A 134 5.93 19.21 6.67
C ALA A 134 6.33 20.37 5.75
N SER A 135 6.98 20.11 4.61
CA SER A 135 7.44 21.18 3.71
C SER A 135 6.35 21.80 2.83
N VAL A 136 5.19 21.15 2.70
CA VAL A 136 4.11 21.56 1.80
C VAL A 136 2.80 21.86 2.52
N LEU A 137 2.62 21.36 3.75
CA LEU A 137 1.49 21.75 4.57
C LEU A 137 1.61 23.22 5.00
N PRO A 138 0.49 23.94 5.08
CA PRO A 138 0.49 25.30 5.63
C PRO A 138 1.01 25.29 7.08
N GLU A 139 1.65 26.39 7.49
CA GLU A 139 2.03 26.57 8.90
C GLU A 139 0.78 26.46 9.78
N GLU A 140 0.91 25.76 10.91
CA GLU A 140 -0.18 25.68 11.88
C GLU A 140 -0.56 27.10 12.31
N PRO A 141 -1.85 27.50 12.17
CA PRO A 141 -2.27 28.82 12.58
C PRO A 141 -2.09 28.97 14.09
N ASP A 142 -1.66 30.15 14.52
CA ASP A 142 -1.54 30.48 15.94
C ASP A 142 -2.84 30.13 16.69
N PRO A 143 -2.76 29.49 17.86
CA PRO A 143 -3.96 29.13 18.62
C PRO A 143 -4.70 30.41 19.01
N ILE A 144 -5.95 30.53 18.54
CA ILE A 144 -6.81 31.69 18.83
C ILE A 144 -7.09 31.80 20.34
N PHE A 145 -7.08 30.66 21.04
CA PHE A 145 -7.19 30.58 22.48
C PHE A 145 -5.83 30.28 23.10
N THR A 146 -5.38 31.16 23.99
CA THR A 146 -4.18 30.95 24.81
C THR A 146 -4.45 30.09 26.04
N ASP A 147 -5.72 29.81 26.34
CA ASP A 147 -6.12 28.91 27.42
C ASP A 147 -5.87 27.44 26.99
N PRO A 148 -5.02 26.69 27.70
CA PRO A 148 -4.73 25.29 27.39
C PRO A 148 -5.97 24.38 27.38
N SER A 149 -7.05 24.75 28.08
CA SER A 149 -8.31 24.00 28.09
C SER A 149 -9.14 24.16 26.81
N LEU A 150 -8.80 25.13 25.96
CA LEU A 150 -9.49 25.45 24.71
C LEU A 150 -8.64 25.15 23.47
N THR A 151 -7.46 24.55 23.61
CA THR A 151 -6.61 24.15 22.48
C THR A 151 -7.35 23.25 21.50
N TRP A 152 -8.26 22.40 21.98
CA TRP A 152 -9.10 21.54 21.14
C TRP A 152 -10.00 22.33 20.17
N ALA A 153 -10.39 23.56 20.52
CA ALA A 153 -11.27 24.38 19.69
C ALA A 153 -10.54 24.90 18.44
N SER A 154 -9.22 25.10 18.52
CA SER A 154 -8.38 25.46 17.38
C SER A 154 -8.33 24.35 16.31
N ALA A 155 -8.60 23.10 16.68
CA ALA A 155 -8.69 21.98 15.73
C ALA A 155 -9.92 22.06 14.79
N TYR A 156 -10.86 22.97 15.06
CA TYR A 156 -12.04 23.21 14.22
C TYR A 156 -11.89 24.44 13.31
N LEU A 157 -10.68 24.98 13.16
CA LEU A 157 -10.44 26.06 12.22
C LEU A 157 -10.66 25.56 10.79
N THR A 158 -11.52 26.26 10.05
CA THR A 158 -11.91 25.91 8.68
C THR A 158 -11.49 26.95 7.64
N GLU A 159 -10.62 27.88 8.00
CA GLU A 159 -10.08 28.87 7.05
C GLU A 159 -8.83 28.28 6.37
N GLY A 160 -8.73 28.42 5.05
CA GLY A 160 -7.59 27.90 4.28
C GLY A 160 -7.65 26.42 3.89
N LEU A 161 -8.76 25.72 4.17
CA LEU A 161 -8.92 24.30 3.81
C LEU A 161 -8.67 24.07 2.31
N ALA A 162 -7.93 23.01 1.99
CA ALA A 162 -7.75 22.57 0.62
C ALA A 162 -9.11 22.27 -0.04
N PRO A 163 -9.27 22.49 -1.36
CA PRO A 163 -10.50 22.14 -2.08
C PRO A 163 -10.88 20.69 -1.82
N ARG A 164 -12.06 20.45 -1.21
CA ARG A 164 -12.59 19.11 -0.92
C ARG A 164 -12.89 18.25 -2.16
N ALA A 165 -12.76 18.82 -3.36
CA ALA A 165 -13.06 18.13 -4.60
C ALA A 165 -11.86 17.30 -5.05
N LEU A 166 -12.09 16.02 -5.34
CA LEU A 166 -11.09 15.12 -5.92
C LEU A 166 -10.48 15.73 -7.18
N LYS A 167 -9.15 15.75 -7.25
CA LYS A 167 -8.36 16.19 -8.40
C LYS A 167 -7.53 15.05 -8.96
N PRO A 168 -7.09 15.12 -10.24
CA PRO A 168 -6.03 14.26 -10.73
C PRO A 168 -4.75 14.41 -9.89
N ARG A 169 -4.01 13.33 -9.68
CA ARG A 169 -2.70 13.35 -9.04
C ARG A 169 -1.75 14.31 -9.77
N GLY A 170 -0.93 15.02 -9.01
CA GLY A 170 -0.03 16.09 -9.43
C GLY A 170 -0.72 17.45 -9.58
N SER A 171 -1.88 17.66 -8.95
CA SER A 171 -2.61 18.94 -9.03
C SER A 171 -2.24 19.94 -7.94
N PHE A 172 -1.56 19.48 -6.89
CA PHE A 172 -1.15 20.30 -5.74
C PHE A 172 0.38 20.39 -5.65
N SER A 173 0.88 20.77 -4.47
CA SER A 173 2.30 21.01 -4.26
C SER A 173 3.12 19.73 -4.39
N THR A 174 4.42 19.89 -4.60
CA THR A 174 5.38 18.79 -4.62
C THR A 174 6.50 19.10 -3.64
N SER A 175 6.80 18.17 -2.73
CA SER A 175 7.87 18.29 -1.74
C SER A 175 9.26 18.33 -2.40
N PRO A 176 10.32 18.78 -1.68
CA PRO A 176 11.70 18.74 -2.18
C PRO A 176 12.17 17.33 -2.61
N GLU A 177 11.67 16.29 -1.95
CA GLU A 177 11.95 14.88 -2.27
C GLU A 177 11.20 14.40 -3.51
N GLY A 178 10.23 15.18 -3.98
CA GLY A 178 9.43 14.89 -5.17
C GLY A 178 8.12 14.19 -4.87
N ILE A 179 7.57 14.28 -3.65
CA ILE A 179 6.26 13.71 -3.31
C ILE A 179 5.18 14.73 -3.63
N ALA A 180 4.16 14.34 -4.40
CA ALA A 180 3.08 15.23 -4.80
C ALA A 180 1.81 15.03 -3.96
N ASP A 181 1.04 16.10 -3.85
CA ASP A 181 -0.35 16.13 -3.35
C ASP A 181 -0.56 15.88 -1.84
N LEU A 182 0.48 16.01 -1.01
CA LEU A 182 0.34 15.90 0.45
C LEU A 182 -0.51 17.03 1.07
N ASP A 183 -0.61 18.18 0.38
CA ASP A 183 -1.49 19.32 0.69
C ASP A 183 -2.82 19.26 -0.08
N GLY A 184 -3.11 18.12 -0.72
CA GLY A 184 -4.24 17.91 -1.61
C GLY A 184 -5.46 17.28 -0.94
N SER A 185 -6.52 17.10 -1.75
CA SER A 185 -7.85 16.74 -1.23
C SER A 185 -7.98 15.33 -0.64
N VAL A 186 -6.99 14.46 -0.85
CA VAL A 186 -7.02 13.06 -0.42
C VAL A 186 -6.30 12.91 0.90
N TRP A 187 -6.99 12.32 1.86
CA TRP A 187 -6.45 11.93 3.14
C TRP A 187 -5.96 10.49 3.05
N GLU A 188 -4.81 10.21 3.65
CA GLU A 188 -4.08 8.97 3.47
C GLU A 188 -4.08 8.16 4.77
N TRP A 189 -4.48 6.89 4.69
CA TRP A 189 -4.39 5.97 5.82
C TRP A 189 -2.93 5.78 6.29
N THR A 190 -2.72 5.78 7.61
CA THR A 190 -1.44 5.43 8.25
C THR A 190 -1.58 4.10 9.00
N GLN A 191 -0.47 3.44 9.31
CA GLN A 191 -0.48 2.18 10.06
C GLN A 191 -0.65 2.35 11.57
N GLU A 192 -0.71 3.58 12.07
CA GLU A 192 -0.70 3.85 13.50
C GLU A 192 -2.10 3.74 14.11
N CYS A 193 -2.22 2.91 15.14
CA CYS A 193 -3.48 2.68 15.82
C CYS A 193 -3.87 3.88 16.69
N PHE A 194 -5.11 4.34 16.56
CA PHE A 194 -5.72 5.24 17.53
C PHE A 194 -6.31 4.43 18.68
N GLU A 195 -5.47 4.19 19.69
CA GLU A 195 -5.93 3.73 20.99
C GLU A 195 -6.37 4.96 21.78
N GLY A 196 -7.66 5.08 22.10
CA GLY A 196 -8.16 6.15 22.97
C GLY A 196 -7.55 6.06 24.40
N ALA A 197 -8.14 6.75 25.37
CA ALA A 197 -7.65 6.80 26.76
C ALA A 197 -7.58 5.45 27.53
N SER A 198 -7.89 4.33 26.88
CA SER A 198 -7.77 2.98 27.42
C SER A 198 -6.50 2.31 26.89
N SER A 199 -5.38 2.54 27.58
CA SER A 199 -4.14 1.79 27.37
C SER A 199 -4.36 0.30 27.62
N GLY A 200 -3.99 -0.54 26.67
CA GLY A 200 -4.00 -2.01 26.82
C GLY A 200 -4.95 -2.77 25.89
N THR A 201 -5.35 -2.21 24.75
CA THR A 201 -5.97 -3.01 23.69
C THR A 201 -4.88 -3.69 22.89
N ASP A 202 -5.06 -4.96 22.54
CA ASP A 202 -4.21 -5.65 21.57
C ASP A 202 -4.24 -4.86 20.25
N THR A 203 -3.08 -4.44 19.76
CA THR A 203 -2.94 -3.69 18.48
C THR A 203 -3.53 -4.48 17.30
N SER A 204 -3.71 -5.80 17.44
CA SER A 204 -4.42 -6.65 16.48
C SER A 204 -5.93 -6.35 16.37
N ARG A 205 -6.50 -5.59 17.31
CA ARG A 205 -7.92 -5.21 17.38
C ARG A 205 -8.12 -3.69 17.38
N CYS A 206 -7.28 -2.99 16.64
CA CYS A 206 -7.36 -1.55 16.53
C CYS A 206 -8.71 -1.08 15.93
N PRO A 207 -9.53 -0.28 16.64
CA PRO A 207 -10.84 0.15 16.16
C PRO A 207 -10.77 1.35 15.21
N ALA A 208 -9.68 2.11 15.23
CA ALA A 208 -9.50 3.31 14.43
C ALA A 208 -8.01 3.54 14.17
N PHE A 209 -7.67 4.05 13.00
CA PHE A 209 -6.30 4.37 12.62
C PHE A 209 -6.17 5.86 12.36
N PHE A 210 -4.97 6.37 12.49
CA PHE A 210 -4.69 7.73 12.05
C PHE A 210 -4.73 7.82 10.52
N VAL A 211 -5.20 8.96 10.04
CA VAL A 211 -5.15 9.39 8.65
C VAL A 211 -4.44 10.72 8.60
N GLY A 212 -3.57 10.91 7.62
CA GLY A 212 -2.91 12.18 7.34
C GLY A 212 -3.63 12.95 6.24
N GLY A 213 -3.56 14.26 6.30
CA GLY A 213 -4.12 15.19 5.32
C GLY A 213 -3.82 16.60 5.77
N GLU A 214 -4.81 17.48 5.75
CA GLU A 214 -4.64 18.84 6.28
C GLU A 214 -4.17 18.87 7.75
N HIS A 215 -4.57 17.86 8.51
CA HIS A 215 -4.04 17.55 9.83
C HIS A 215 -4.08 16.02 10.02
N VAL A 216 -3.52 15.51 11.12
CA VAL A 216 -3.70 14.10 11.49
C VAL A 216 -5.03 13.94 12.23
N ALA A 217 -5.85 12.98 11.80
CA ALA A 217 -7.13 12.66 12.44
C ALA A 217 -7.29 11.16 12.64
N ALA A 218 -8.13 10.74 13.59
CA ALA A 218 -8.46 9.33 13.80
C ALA A 218 -9.76 8.95 13.08
N MET A 219 -9.71 7.83 12.35
CA MET A 219 -10.82 7.30 11.57
C MET A 219 -11.08 5.83 11.87
N PHE A 220 -12.35 5.47 12.07
CA PHE A 220 -12.74 4.07 12.24
C PHE A 220 -12.34 3.24 11.01
N TYR A 221 -11.76 2.07 11.25
CA TYR A 221 -11.12 1.24 10.22
C TYR A 221 -12.04 0.79 9.06
N LEU A 222 -13.37 0.78 9.27
CA LEU A 222 -14.38 0.44 8.25
C LEU A 222 -14.92 1.64 7.47
N THR A 223 -14.55 2.87 7.86
CA THR A 223 -15.06 4.07 7.21
C THR A 223 -14.49 4.20 5.81
N ARG A 224 -15.39 4.35 4.83
CA ARG A 224 -15.06 4.72 3.43
C ARG A 224 -15.45 6.16 3.10
N ASP A 225 -16.52 6.64 3.73
CA ASP A 225 -17.06 8.00 3.56
C ASP A 225 -16.97 8.72 4.91
N PRO A 226 -15.96 9.59 5.11
CA PRO A 226 -15.77 10.30 6.38
C PRO A 226 -16.92 11.24 6.73
N ALA A 227 -17.67 11.72 5.73
CA ALA A 227 -18.86 12.53 5.99
C ALA A 227 -19.96 11.73 6.71
N ARG A 228 -19.87 10.40 6.72
CA ARG A 228 -20.85 9.48 7.33
C ARG A 228 -20.26 8.60 8.44
N GLY A 229 -18.95 8.37 8.45
CA GLY A 229 -18.23 7.64 9.49
C GLY A 229 -17.53 8.62 10.41
N GLY A 230 -18.16 8.98 11.53
CA GLY A 230 -17.75 10.09 12.39
C GLY A 230 -16.25 10.14 12.71
N CYS A 231 -15.69 11.35 12.66
CA CYS A 231 -14.31 11.66 13.06
C CYS A 231 -14.25 11.94 14.55
N ALA A 232 -13.18 11.50 15.22
CA ALA A 232 -13.01 11.76 16.65
C ALA A 232 -12.55 13.21 16.93
N VAL A 233 -11.83 13.84 16.00
CA VAL A 233 -11.23 15.18 16.13
C VAL A 233 -11.18 15.88 14.77
N GLY A 234 -11.38 17.21 14.76
CA GLY A 234 -11.12 18.09 13.62
C GLY A 234 -12.17 18.09 12.50
N SER A 235 -11.83 18.77 11.40
CA SER A 235 -12.64 18.77 10.17
C SER A 235 -12.61 17.37 9.54
N PRO A 236 -13.77 16.80 9.16
CA PRO A 236 -13.79 15.45 8.61
C PRO A 236 -12.97 15.37 7.32
N PRO A 237 -12.17 14.29 7.15
CA PRO A 237 -11.44 14.03 5.92
C PRO A 237 -12.36 14.12 4.70
N ALA A 238 -11.90 14.73 3.61
CA ALA A 238 -12.76 14.87 2.43
C ALA A 238 -12.90 13.53 1.69
N LEU A 239 -11.80 12.80 1.52
CA LEU A 239 -11.68 11.61 0.68
C LEU A 239 -10.59 10.70 1.27
N LEU A 240 -10.89 9.42 1.55
CA LEU A 240 -9.90 8.48 2.10
C LEU A 240 -9.24 7.66 0.99
N GLY A 241 -7.93 7.78 0.87
CA GLY A 241 -7.07 7.05 -0.06
C GLY A 241 -5.85 6.45 0.63
N MET A 242 -4.80 6.18 -0.14
CA MET A 242 -3.57 5.59 0.40
C MET A 242 -2.33 5.94 -0.44
N ARG A 243 -1.19 5.90 0.22
CA ARG A 243 0.14 6.01 -0.37
C ARG A 243 1.04 4.93 0.19
N LEU A 244 1.89 4.36 -0.66
CA LEU A 244 2.85 3.35 -0.26
C LEU A 244 4.16 3.98 0.21
N VAL A 245 4.74 3.43 1.27
CA VAL A 245 6.11 3.71 1.70
C VAL A 245 6.90 2.42 1.88
N SER A 246 8.22 2.53 1.86
CA SER A 246 9.15 1.42 2.07
C SER A 246 10.37 1.91 2.85
N ASP A 247 10.92 1.04 3.71
CA ASP A 247 12.19 1.28 4.41
C ASP A 247 13.40 1.00 3.50
N GLU A 248 13.17 0.31 2.38
CA GLU A 248 14.17 -0.05 1.38
C GLU A 248 13.94 0.65 0.05
N ALA A 249 15.02 0.89 -0.69
CA ALA A 249 14.95 1.48 -2.01
C ALA A 249 14.21 0.56 -2.99
N ILE A 250 13.19 1.11 -3.66
CA ILE A 250 12.40 0.39 -4.66
C ILE A 250 12.98 0.65 -6.06
N GLY A 251 13.12 -0.40 -6.87
CA GLY A 251 13.49 -0.27 -8.28
C GLY A 251 14.99 -0.08 -8.56
N ARG A 252 15.87 -0.12 -7.55
CA ARG A 252 17.32 -0.22 -7.75
C ARG A 252 17.82 -1.62 -7.40
N ARG A 253 18.33 -2.35 -8.39
CA ARG A 253 19.41 -3.33 -8.19
C ARG A 253 20.63 -2.83 -8.95
#